data_AF-A0A178XFX5-F1
#
_entry.id   AF-A0A178XFX5-F1
#
_cell.length_a   1.000
_cell.length_b   1.000
_cell.length_c   1.000
_cell.angle_alpha   90.00
_cell.angle_beta   90.00
_cell.angle_gamma   90.00
#
_symmetry.space_group_name_H-M   'P 1'
#
loop_
_entity.id
_entity.type
_entity.pdbx_description
1 polymer ?
#
loop_
_entity_poly.entity_id
_entity_poly.type
_entity_poly.pdbx_seq_one_letter_code
_entity_poly.pdbx_strand_id
1 'polypeptide(L)'
;MRAETYAVVNLAALNLIEAASAAYFVTERETAARHEFRAREMLRKIAQALGYEITEVDWREKLPAHVSAEALPQPASPSLRLVSAKSTD
;
A
#
# COMPACT_ATOMS: atom_id res chain seq x y z
N MET A 1 16.61 15.63 4.73
CA MET A 1 15.17 15.41 5.02
C MET A 1 14.66 16.66 5.74
N ARG A 2 13.59 17.31 5.26
CA ARG A 2 13.03 18.52 5.91
C ARG A 2 12.18 18.11 7.13
N ALA A 3 12.14 18.92 8.18
CA ALA A 3 11.37 18.63 9.40
C ALA A 3 9.88 18.39 9.10
N GLU A 4 9.32 19.14 8.14
CA GLU A 4 7.96 18.97 7.64
C GLU A 4 7.73 17.58 7.01
N THR A 5 8.67 17.12 6.17
CA THR A 5 8.62 15.77 5.59
C THR A 5 8.63 14.70 6.67
N TYR A 6 9.47 14.85 7.71
CA TYR A 6 9.49 13.92 8.83
C TYR A 6 8.15 13.87 9.56
N ALA A 7 7.56 15.02 9.87
CA ALA A 7 6.28 15.09 10.58
C ALA A 7 5.15 14.41 9.80
N VAL A 8 5.06 14.70 8.49
CA VAL A 8 4.06 14.08 7.60
C VAL A 8 4.25 12.57 7.52
N VAL A 9 5.47 12.11 7.30
CA VAL A 9 5.79 10.68 7.21
C VAL A 9 5.50 9.97 8.53
N ASN A 10 5.90 10.55 9.67
CA ASN A 10 5.75 9.92 10.97
C ASN A 10 4.27 9.80 11.37
N LEU A 11 3.46 10.85 11.15
CA LEU A 11 2.03 10.79 11.42
C LEU A 11 1.32 9.78 10.51
N ALA A 12 1.65 9.76 9.22
CA ALA A 12 1.10 8.78 8.29
C ALA A 12 1.50 7.35 8.66
N ALA A 13 2.73 7.12 9.14
CA ALA A 13 3.21 5.82 9.57
C ALA A 13 2.46 5.29 10.80
N LEU A 14 2.19 6.14 11.80
CA LEU A 14 1.38 5.75 12.96
C LEU A 14 -0.03 5.33 12.54
N ASN A 15 -0.66 6.13 11.66
CA ASN A 15 -1.99 5.82 11.13
C ASN A 15 -2.02 4.56 10.27
N LEU A 16 -0.93 4.28 9.55
CA LEU A 16 -0.77 3.05 8.76
C LEU A 16 -0.76 1.82 9.67
N ILE A 17 0.04 1.85 10.74
CA ILE A 17 0.15 0.73 11.70
C ILE A 17 -1.22 0.46 12.31
N GLU A 18 -1.89 1.50 12.80
CA GLU A 18 -3.24 1.39 13.38
C GLU A 18 -4.24 0.75 12.40
N ALA A 19 -4.29 1.25 11.17
CA ALA A 19 -5.21 0.74 10.16
C ALA A 19 -4.89 -0.70 9.76
N ALA A 20 -3.61 -1.05 9.60
CA ALA A 20 -3.20 -2.42 9.26
C ALA A 20 -3.52 -3.40 10.39
N SER A 21 -3.28 -3.01 11.65
CA SER A 21 -3.65 -3.82 12.81
C SER A 21 -5.16 -4.00 12.91
N ALA A 22 -5.94 -2.94 12.71
CA ALA A 22 -7.40 -3.02 12.72
C ALA A 22 -7.93 -3.94 11.60
N ALA A 23 -7.37 -3.85 10.39
CA ALA A 23 -7.73 -4.74 9.28
C ALA A 23 -7.45 -6.22 9.59
N TYR A 24 -6.38 -6.51 10.32
CA TYR A 24 -5.98 -7.88 10.67
C TYR A 24 -6.88 -8.52 11.74
N PHE A 25 -7.29 -7.75 12.76
CA PHE A 25 -8.03 -8.29 13.90
C PHE A 25 -9.55 -8.23 13.75
N VAL A 26 -10.10 -7.41 12.85
CA VAL A 26 -11.56 -7.30 12.70
C VAL A 26 -12.12 -8.51 11.94
N THR A 27 -13.25 -9.02 12.41
CA THR A 27 -13.91 -10.20 11.83
C THR A 27 -14.88 -9.85 10.70
N GLU A 28 -15.40 -8.62 10.71
CA GLU A 28 -16.32 -8.12 9.69
C GLU A 28 -15.58 -7.71 8.42
N ARG A 29 -15.89 -8.38 7.31
CA ARG A 29 -15.23 -8.16 6.01
C ARG A 29 -15.32 -6.71 5.52
N GLU A 30 -16.46 -6.06 5.68
CA GLU A 30 -16.64 -4.66 5.24
C GLU A 30 -15.77 -3.70 6.06
N THR A 31 -15.72 -3.91 7.38
CA THR A 31 -14.88 -3.13 8.29
C THR A 31 -13.40 -3.36 8.01
N ALA A 32 -12.99 -4.61 7.72
CA ALA A 32 -11.63 -4.94 7.30
C ALA A 32 -11.24 -4.17 6.02
N ALA A 33 -12.12 -4.18 5.00
CA ALA A 33 -11.86 -3.49 3.74
C ALA A 33 -11.68 -1.97 3.91
N ARG A 34 -12.43 -1.33 4.82
CA ARG A 34 -12.25 0.10 5.14
C ARG A 34 -10.88 0.37 5.78
N HIS A 35 -10.45 -0.49 6.69
CA HIS A 35 -9.15 -0.38 7.33
C HIS A 35 -7.99 -0.61 6.35
N GLU A 36 -8.12 -1.60 5.46
CA GLU A 36 -7.15 -1.81 4.37
C GLU A 36 -7.07 -0.60 3.43
N PHE A 37 -8.22 -0.02 3.06
CA PHE A 37 -8.25 1.19 2.25
C PHE A 37 -7.51 2.35 2.95
N ARG A 38 -7.77 2.58 4.25
CA ARG A 38 -7.04 3.59 5.05
C ARG A 38 -5.54 3.31 5.07
N ALA A 39 -5.13 2.05 5.21
CA ALA A 39 -3.72 1.66 5.16
C ALA A 39 -3.08 1.99 3.80
N ARG A 40 -3.76 1.66 2.69
CA ARG A 40 -3.31 2.00 1.32
C ARG A 40 -3.15 3.52 1.14
N GLU A 41 -4.08 4.31 1.65
CA GLU A 41 -3.99 5.78 1.61
C GLU A 41 -2.80 6.33 2.41
N MET A 42 -2.50 5.77 3.59
CA MET A 42 -1.34 6.21 4.37
C MET A 42 -0.02 5.88 3.67
N LEU A 43 0.06 4.72 3.01
CA LEU A 43 1.21 4.37 2.17
C LEU A 43 1.40 5.39 1.04
N ARG A 44 0.32 5.77 0.35
CA ARG A 44 0.37 6.80 -0.72
C ARG A 44 0.91 8.13 -0.19
N LYS A 45 0.43 8.58 0.97
CA LYS A 45 0.91 9.82 1.61
C LYS A 45 2.40 9.75 1.96
N ILE A 46 2.86 8.63 2.50
CA ILE A 46 4.30 8.44 2.80
C ILE A 46 5.13 8.50 1.53
N ALA A 47 4.71 7.78 0.48
CA ALA A 47 5.43 7.76 -0.79
C ALA A 47 5.51 9.15 -1.41
N GLN A 48 4.39 9.88 -1.49
CA GLN A 48 4.34 11.25 -2.02
C GLN A 48 5.25 12.20 -1.23
N ALA A 49 5.23 12.13 0.11
CA ALA A 49 6.09 12.96 0.95
C ALA A 49 7.59 12.68 0.72
N LEU A 50 7.93 11.49 0.25
CA LEU A 50 9.29 11.05 -0.09
C LEU A 50 9.63 11.21 -1.58
N GLY A 51 8.73 11.74 -2.41
CA GLY A 51 8.95 11.93 -3.85
C GLY A 51 8.75 10.67 -4.70
N TYR A 52 8.01 9.68 -4.19
CA TYR A 52 7.66 8.45 -4.90
C TYR A 52 6.17 8.42 -5.25
N GLU A 53 5.86 7.68 -6.31
CA GLU A 53 4.48 7.31 -6.65
C GLU A 53 4.23 5.85 -6.29
N ILE A 54 2.99 5.56 -5.89
CA ILE A 54 2.53 4.18 -5.70
C ILE A 54 1.67 3.79 -6.88
N THR A 55 2.07 2.73 -7.57
CA THR A 55 1.27 2.09 -8.60
C THR A 55 0.60 0.86 -8.03
N GLU A 56 -0.69 0.68 -8.32
CA GLU A 56 -1.37 -0.59 -8.11
C GLU A 56 -0.84 -1.58 -9.15
N VAL A 57 -0.27 -2.66 -8.68
CA VAL A 57 0.25 -3.76 -9.48
C VAL A 57 -0.82 -4.84 -9.46
N ASP A 58 -1.32 -5.18 -10.64
CA ASP A 58 -2.19 -6.34 -10.78
C ASP A 58 -1.40 -7.57 -10.30
N TRP A 59 -2.03 -8.42 -9.48
CA TRP A 59 -1.40 -9.63 -8.95
C TRP A 59 -0.89 -10.55 -10.08
N ARG A 60 -1.46 -10.41 -11.28
CA ARG A 60 -1.03 -11.10 -12.51
C ARG A 60 0.34 -10.66 -13.04
N GLU A 61 0.77 -9.43 -12.78
CA GLU A 61 2.10 -8.95 -13.20
C GLU A 61 3.24 -9.56 -12.37
N LYS A 62 2.93 -10.24 -11.27
CA LYS A 62 3.91 -10.91 -10.39
C LYS A 62 4.04 -12.41 -10.60
N LEU A 63 3.25 -13.04 -11.47
CA LEU A 63 3.47 -14.45 -11.74
C LEU A 63 4.66 -14.62 -12.70
N PRO A 64 5.76 -15.27 -12.29
CA PRO A 64 6.72 -15.75 -13.26
C PRO A 64 5.96 -16.71 -14.19
N ALA A 65 6.27 -16.68 -15.50
CA ALA A 65 5.52 -17.35 -16.57
C ALA A 65 5.34 -18.89 -16.44
N HIS A 66 5.78 -19.50 -15.33
CA HIS A 66 5.76 -20.93 -15.05
C HIS A 66 4.81 -21.35 -13.92
N VAL A 67 4.08 -20.45 -13.26
CA VAL A 67 3.10 -20.82 -12.23
C VAL A 67 1.70 -20.74 -12.81
N SER A 68 0.98 -21.86 -12.89
CA SER A 68 -0.43 -21.85 -13.30
C SER A 68 -1.25 -21.02 -12.31
N ALA A 69 -2.07 -20.11 -12.85
CA ALA A 69 -2.97 -19.23 -12.10
C ALA A 69 -4.04 -19.97 -11.25
N GLU A 70 -4.07 -21.31 -11.31
CA GLU A 70 -5.02 -22.19 -10.61
C GLU A 70 -4.53 -22.64 -9.22
N ALA A 71 -3.27 -22.40 -8.85
CA ALA A 71 -2.66 -22.99 -7.64
C ALA A 71 -2.47 -22.01 -6.46
N LEU A 72 -2.83 -20.73 -6.59
CA LEU A 72 -2.61 -19.73 -5.54
C LEU A 72 -3.93 -19.14 -5.03
N PRO A 73 -4.09 -18.95 -3.70
CA PRO A 73 -5.23 -18.23 -3.15
C PRO A 73 -5.21 -16.81 -3.73
N GLN A 74 -6.29 -16.42 -4.41
CA GLN A 74 -6.42 -15.09 -4.99
C GLN A 74 -6.36 -14.06 -3.85
N PRO A 75 -5.39 -13.12 -3.86
CA PRO A 75 -5.43 -12.02 -2.92
C PRO A 75 -6.66 -11.16 -3.25
N ALA A 76 -7.44 -10.81 -2.22
CA ALA A 76 -8.65 -10.00 -2.38
C ALA A 76 -8.36 -8.55 -2.81
N SER A 77 -7.10 -8.18 -3.06
CA SER A 77 -6.69 -6.82 -3.42
C SER A 77 -5.39 -6.80 -4.23
N PRO A 78 -5.22 -5.81 -5.13
CA PRO A 78 -3.99 -5.59 -5.88
C PRO A 78 -2.81 -5.25 -4.96
N SER A 79 -1.60 -5.62 -5.37
CA SER A 79 -0.36 -5.33 -4.64
C SER A 79 0.14 -3.92 -4.95
N LEU A 80 0.87 -3.28 -4.04
CA LEU A 80 1.43 -1.94 -4.27
C LEU A 80 2.94 -2.01 -4.58
N ARG A 81 3.42 -1.19 -5.51
CA ARG A 81 4.86 -0.99 -5.80
C ARG A 81 5.23 0.49 -5.81
N LEU A 82 6.41 0.78 -5.27
CA LEU A 82 7.02 2.12 -5.30
C LEU A 82 7.72 2.33 -6.64
N VAL A 83 7.46 3.47 -7.27
CA VAL A 83 8.11 3.91 -8.51
C VAL A 83 8.70 5.30 -8.28
N SER A 84 9.93 5.51 -8.77
CA SER A 84 10.58 6.84 -8.71
C SER A 84 9.87 7.78 -9.66
N ALA A 85 9.45 8.96 -9.18
CA ALA A 85 8.93 10.00 -10.04
C ALA A 85 10.04 10.46 -11.01
N LYS A 86 9.73 10.55 -12.32
CA LYS A 86 10.66 11.12 -13.30
C LYS A 86 10.72 12.63 -13.09
N SER A 87 11.93 13.16 -12.87
CA SER A 87 12.19 14.60 -12.94
C SER A 87 12.08 15.01 -14.41
N THR A 88 11.09 15.82 -14.77
CA THR A 88 11.09 16.57 -16.02
C THR A 88 11.97 17.80 -15.81
N ASP A 89 13.18 17.77 -16.36
CA ASP A 89 13.98 18.97 -16.65
C ASP A 89 13.42 19.71 -17.88
#